data_AF-A0A8B2NHC5-F1
#
_entry.id   AF-A0A8B2NHC5-F1
#
_cell.length_a   1.000
_cell.length_b   1.000
_cell.length_c   1.000
_cell.angle_alpha   90.00
_cell.angle_beta   90.00
_cell.angle_gamma   90.00
#
_symmetry.space_group_name_H-M   'P 1'
#
loop_
_entity.id
_entity.type
_entity.pdbx_description
1 polymer ?
#
loop_
_entity_poly.entity_id
_entity_poly.type
_entity_poly.pdbx_seq_one_letter_code
_entity_poly.pdbx_strand_id
1 'polypeptide(L)'
;MTTLLAVLGLTGLSLALVLGSRKALGGHDSPWPQRAPFLGGGSPATHAWQRYHVRFYTMTLVFIAFEMEMMFMYPWAVVFVEEGLKALAEMGMFLAILSIGILYGWREGVFRWQ
;
A
#
# COMPACT_ATOMS: atom_id res chain seq x y z
N MET A 1 -13.67 -3.95 -28.80
CA MET A 1 -14.56 -5.06 -28.39
C MET A 1 -13.82 -6.40 -28.46
N THR A 2 -13.26 -6.77 -29.59
CA THR A 2 -12.48 -8.03 -29.78
C THR A 2 -11.25 -8.13 -28.87
N THR A 3 -10.50 -7.04 -28.69
CA THR A 3 -9.36 -6.98 -27.76
C THR A 3 -9.76 -7.23 -26.30
N LEU A 4 -10.91 -6.69 -25.89
CA LEU A 4 -11.45 -6.83 -24.54
C LEU A 4 -11.88 -8.28 -24.25
N LEU A 5 -12.53 -8.91 -25.22
CA LEU A 5 -12.91 -10.34 -25.14
C LEU A 5 -11.67 -11.25 -25.12
N ALA A 6 -10.64 -10.94 -25.90
CA ALA A 6 -9.39 -11.68 -25.90
C ALA A 6 -8.66 -11.61 -24.56
N VAL A 7 -8.59 -10.42 -23.95
CA VAL A 7 -7.98 -10.23 -22.63
C VAL A 7 -8.74 -11.02 -21.57
N LEU A 8 -10.08 -10.90 -21.53
CA LEU A 8 -10.91 -11.63 -20.56
C LEU A 8 -10.77 -13.15 -20.71
N GLY A 9 -10.76 -13.64 -21.95
CA GLY A 9 -10.55 -15.06 -22.25
C GLY A 9 -9.20 -15.58 -21.79
N LEU A 10 -8.12 -14.83 -22.04
CA LEU A 10 -6.77 -15.20 -21.61
C LEU A 10 -6.62 -15.18 -20.08
N THR A 11 -7.19 -14.18 -19.39
CA THR A 11 -7.20 -14.16 -17.91
C THR A 11 -8.05 -15.27 -17.30
N GLY A 12 -9.19 -15.61 -17.91
CA GLY A 12 -10.02 -16.72 -17.46
C GLY A 12 -9.32 -18.07 -17.64
N LEU A 13 -8.66 -18.25 -18.79
CA LEU A 13 -7.88 -19.45 -19.09
C LEU A 13 -6.69 -19.61 -18.14
N SER A 14 -5.93 -18.54 -17.89
CA SER A 14 -4.78 -18.59 -16.97
C SER A 14 -5.21 -18.94 -15.55
N LEU A 15 -6.32 -18.35 -15.06
CA LEU A 15 -6.88 -18.68 -13.75
C LEU A 15 -7.35 -20.14 -13.68
N ALA A 16 -8.04 -20.61 -14.72
CA ALA A 16 -8.51 -22.00 -14.80
C ALA A 16 -7.35 -23.01 -14.80
N LEU A 17 -6.27 -22.72 -15.52
CA LEU A 17 -5.05 -23.54 -15.52
C LEU A 17 -4.37 -23.55 -14.15
N VAL A 18 -4.26 -22.39 -13.48
CA VAL A 18 -3.67 -22.29 -12.13
C VAL A 18 -4.49 -23.10 -11.12
N LEU A 19 -5.82 -22.99 -11.15
CA LEU A 19 -6.69 -23.75 -10.23
C LEU A 19 -6.72 -25.25 -10.55
N GLY A 20 -6.75 -25.61 -11.84
CA GLY A 20 -6.75 -27.00 -12.30
C GLY A 20 -5.43 -27.73 -12.05
N SER A 21 -4.29 -27.02 -12.10
CA SER A 21 -2.96 -27.58 -11.88
C SER A 21 -2.82 -28.27 -10.51
N ARG A 22 -3.49 -27.75 -9.47
CA ARG A 22 -3.46 -28.34 -8.12
C ARG A 22 -4.01 -29.77 -8.09
N LYS A 23 -5.04 -30.06 -8.89
CA LYS A 23 -5.65 -31.39 -8.98
C LYS A 23 -4.87 -32.27 -9.95
N ALA A 24 -4.41 -31.72 -11.08
CA ALA A 24 -3.68 -32.46 -12.12
C ALA A 24 -2.27 -32.90 -11.68
N LEU A 25 -1.58 -32.08 -10.89
CA LEU A 25 -0.22 -32.38 -10.40
C LEU A 25 -0.23 -33.24 -9.13
N GLY A 26 -1.38 -33.76 -8.70
CA GLY A 26 -1.49 -34.60 -7.51
C GLY A 26 -1.05 -33.85 -6.26
N GLY A 27 -1.76 -32.75 -5.93
CA GLY A 27 -1.51 -31.99 -4.70
C GLY A 27 -1.50 -32.91 -3.48
N HIS A 28 -0.31 -33.20 -2.98
CA HIS A 28 -0.15 -33.96 -1.75
C HIS A 28 -0.25 -33.01 -0.58
N ASP A 29 -1.05 -33.44 0.39
CA ASP A 29 -1.13 -32.84 1.69
C ASP A 29 0.23 -32.98 2.38
N SER A 30 0.98 -31.88 2.44
CA SER A 30 2.31 -31.85 3.03
C SER A 30 2.25 -32.33 4.48
N PRO A 31 3.03 -33.33 4.93
CA PRO A 31 2.99 -33.82 6.30
C PRO A 31 3.26 -32.72 7.35
N TRP A 32 2.80 -32.95 8.58
CA TRP A 32 2.75 -31.96 9.67
C TRP A 32 4.04 -31.12 9.87
N PRO A 33 5.27 -31.65 9.75
CA PRO A 33 6.49 -30.86 9.91
C PRO A 33 6.69 -29.79 8.82
N GLN A 34 6.14 -30.00 7.64
CA GLN A 34 6.30 -29.11 6.48
C GLN A 34 5.17 -28.08 6.38
N ARG A 35 4.06 -28.28 7.11
CA ARG A 35 3.01 -27.28 7.32
C ARG A 35 3.36 -26.28 8.43
N ALA A 36 4.35 -26.60 9.26
CA ALA A 36 4.85 -25.68 10.27
C ALA A 36 5.68 -24.55 9.63
N PRO A 37 5.74 -23.35 10.25
CA PRO A 37 6.55 -22.24 9.74
C PRO A 37 8.02 -22.66 9.50
N PHE A 38 8.48 -22.47 8.26
CA PHE A 38 9.71 -23.00 7.68
C PHE A 38 11.01 -22.74 8.46
N LEU A 39 11.07 -21.71 9.33
CA LEU A 39 12.30 -21.29 10.01
C LEU A 39 12.27 -21.44 11.54
N GLY A 40 11.13 -21.79 12.14
CA GLY A 40 10.93 -21.63 13.59
C GLY A 40 10.99 -22.91 14.42
N GLY A 41 10.69 -24.08 13.85
CA GLY A 41 10.72 -25.40 14.53
C GLY A 41 9.76 -25.57 15.73
N GLY A 42 9.22 -24.49 16.30
CA GLY A 42 8.32 -24.48 17.44
C GLY A 42 6.95 -23.89 17.13
N SER A 43 5.97 -24.20 17.97
CA SER A 43 4.67 -23.53 17.96
C SER A 43 4.85 -22.04 18.27
N PRO A 44 4.05 -21.14 17.65
CA PRO A 44 4.10 -19.71 17.95
C PRO A 44 4.00 -19.46 19.45
N ALA A 45 4.99 -18.76 20.03
CA ALA A 45 4.97 -18.41 21.45
C ALA A 45 3.89 -17.37 21.79
N THR A 46 3.35 -16.71 20.76
CA THR A 46 2.47 -15.57 20.84
C THR A 46 1.28 -15.78 19.90
N HIS A 47 0.10 -15.28 20.31
CA HIS A 47 -1.10 -15.31 19.49
C HIS A 47 -0.94 -14.48 18.21
N ALA A 48 -1.51 -14.95 17.09
CA ALA A 48 -1.37 -14.33 15.76
C ALA A 48 -1.83 -12.86 15.70
N TRP A 49 -2.70 -12.44 16.62
CA TRP A 49 -3.25 -11.07 16.71
C TRP A 49 -2.64 -10.25 17.85
N GLN A 50 -1.40 -10.51 18.23
CA GLN A 50 -0.74 -9.68 19.23
C GLN A 50 -0.62 -8.24 18.73
N ARG A 51 -0.89 -7.29 19.62
CA ARG A 51 -0.76 -5.86 19.33
C ARG A 51 0.72 -5.51 19.18
N TYR A 52 1.09 -5.07 17.98
CA TYR A 52 2.40 -4.50 17.71
C TYR A 52 2.44 -3.02 18.12
N HIS A 53 3.65 -2.44 18.21
CA HIS A 53 3.86 -1.07 18.67
C HIS A 53 3.04 -0.04 17.86
N VAL A 54 2.44 0.95 18.55
CA VAL A 54 1.63 2.05 17.99
C VAL A 54 2.36 2.88 16.91
N ARG A 55 3.70 2.82 16.85
CA ARG A 55 4.52 3.66 15.97
C ARG A 55 4.18 3.51 14.49
N PHE A 56 3.82 2.30 14.04
CA PHE A 56 3.44 2.06 12.63
C PHE A 56 2.20 2.86 12.22
N TYR A 57 1.23 3.02 13.12
CA TYR A 57 0.00 3.77 12.82
C TYR A 57 0.30 5.23 12.51
N THR A 58 1.18 5.86 13.29
CA THR A 58 1.51 7.28 13.11
C THR A 58 2.24 7.52 11.79
N MET A 59 3.15 6.61 11.42
CA MET A 59 3.83 6.69 10.12
C MET A 59 2.87 6.49 8.94
N THR A 60 1.91 5.57 9.06
CA THR A 60 0.87 5.37 8.04
C THR A 60 -0.03 6.60 7.90
N LEU A 61 -0.43 7.23 9.01
CA LEU A 61 -1.23 8.45 8.96
C LEU A 61 -0.51 9.60 8.24
N VAL A 62 0.79 9.78 8.52
CA VAL A 62 1.61 10.79 7.83
C VAL A 62 1.74 10.46 6.34
N PHE A 63 1.95 9.18 6.00
CA PHE A 63 2.01 8.73 4.61
C PHE A 63 0.71 9.01 3.86
N ILE A 64 -0.45 8.69 4.45
CA ILE A 64 -1.76 8.96 3.84
C ILE A 64 -1.98 10.46 3.65
N ALA A 65 -1.62 11.28 4.64
CA ALA A 65 -1.74 12.74 4.52
C ALA A 65 -0.88 13.28 3.36
N PHE A 66 0.34 12.76 3.20
CA PHE A 66 1.23 13.13 2.10
C PHE A 66 0.75 12.63 0.73
N GLU A 67 0.20 11.41 0.64
CA GLU A 67 -0.39 10.94 -0.63
C GLU A 67 -1.56 11.83 -1.08
N MET A 68 -2.40 12.26 -0.14
CA MET A 68 -3.50 13.17 -0.44
C MET A 68 -3.01 14.51 -0.98
N GLU A 69 -1.88 15.03 -0.50
CA GLU A 69 -1.23 16.25 -1.02
C GLU A 69 -0.95 16.13 -2.53
N MET A 70 -0.32 15.02 -2.93
CA MET A 70 0.00 14.74 -4.33
C MET A 70 -1.26 14.63 -5.20
N MET A 71 -2.34 14.05 -4.65
CA MET A 71 -3.63 13.98 -5.34
C MET A 71 -4.18 15.37 -5.68
N PHE A 72 -4.00 16.35 -4.80
CA PHE A 72 -4.43 17.75 -5.04
C PHE A 72 -3.49 18.52 -5.98
N MET A 73 -2.22 18.12 -6.09
CA MET A 73 -1.29 18.75 -7.03
C MET A 73 -1.65 18.51 -8.50
N TYR A 74 -2.24 17.36 -8.85
CA TYR A 74 -2.63 17.05 -10.23
C TYR A 74 -3.65 18.04 -10.82
N PRO A 75 -4.84 18.26 -10.23
CA PRO A 75 -5.81 19.21 -10.78
C PRO A 75 -5.29 20.64 -10.72
N TRP A 76 -4.54 21.01 -9.68
CA TRP A 76 -3.90 22.32 -9.62
C TRP A 76 -2.93 22.58 -10.77
N ALA A 77 -2.10 21.59 -11.13
CA ALA A 77 -1.14 21.73 -12.24
C ALA A 77 -1.84 22.00 -13.58
N VAL A 78 -3.06 21.48 -13.75
CA VAL A 78 -3.91 21.77 -14.93
C VAL A 78 -4.42 23.21 -14.89
N VAL A 79 -4.95 23.67 -13.75
CA VAL A 79 -5.53 25.02 -13.59
C VAL A 79 -4.46 26.12 -13.58
N PHE A 80 -3.22 25.80 -13.21
CA PHE A 80 -2.10 26.74 -13.18
C PHE A 80 -1.87 27.48 -14.50
N VAL A 81 -2.16 26.82 -15.63
CA VAL A 81 -2.01 27.41 -16.97
C VAL A 81 -2.95 28.62 -17.17
N GLU A 82 -4.14 28.59 -16.55
CA GLU A 82 -5.15 29.65 -16.70
C GLU A 82 -5.04 30.72 -15.61
N GLU A 83 -4.79 30.33 -14.35
CA GLU A 83 -4.81 31.23 -13.19
C GLU A 83 -3.41 31.77 -12.80
N GLY A 84 -2.33 31.17 -13.30
CA GLY A 84 -0.94 31.64 -13.11
C GLY A 84 -0.54 31.87 -11.65
N LEU A 85 -0.18 33.11 -11.30
CA LEU A 85 0.37 33.47 -9.98
C LEU A 85 -0.63 33.29 -8.82
N LYS A 86 -1.93 33.43 -9.07
CA LYS A 86 -2.94 33.23 -8.03
C LYS A 86 -3.01 31.76 -7.62
N ALA A 87 -3.09 30.86 -8.60
CA ALA A 87 -3.00 29.43 -8.36
C ALA A 87 -1.67 29.04 -7.69
N LEU A 88 -0.55 29.69 -8.03
CA LEU A 88 0.72 29.46 -7.34
C LEU A 88 0.64 29.81 -5.84
N ALA A 89 0.04 30.95 -5.50
CA ALA A 89 -0.09 31.38 -4.11
C ALA A 89 -1.02 30.47 -3.30
N GLU A 90 -2.15 30.05 -3.90
CA GLU A 90 -3.10 29.11 -3.28
C GLU A 90 -2.44 27.75 -3.01
N MET A 91 -1.72 27.19 -3.98
CA MET A 91 -0.98 25.93 -3.79
C MET A 91 0.18 26.10 -2.82
N GLY A 92 0.92 27.21 -2.89
CA GLY A 92 1.99 27.50 -1.92
C GLY A 92 1.47 27.55 -0.49
N MET A 93 0.31 28.17 -0.25
CA MET A 93 -0.36 28.17 1.05
C MET A 93 -0.77 26.75 1.47
N PHE A 94 -1.36 25.97 0.57
CA PHE A 94 -1.75 24.59 0.83
C PHE A 94 -0.57 23.70 1.23
N LEU A 95 0.52 23.72 0.46
CA LEU A 95 1.76 22.99 0.75
C LEU A 95 2.38 23.44 2.07
N ALA A 96 2.36 24.74 2.37
CA ALA A 96 2.89 25.26 3.64
C ALA A 96 2.14 24.70 4.86
N ILE A 97 0.81 24.65 4.79
CA ILE A 97 -0.02 24.12 5.89
C ILE A 97 0.27 22.63 6.13
N LEU A 98 0.38 21.82 5.06
CA LEU A 98 0.69 20.40 5.19
C LEU A 98 2.13 20.14 5.64
N SER A 99 3.08 20.94 5.13
CA SER A 99 4.49 20.89 5.54
C SER A 99 4.67 21.15 7.04
N ILE A 100 3.84 22.00 7.65
CA ILE A 100 3.84 22.21 9.11
C ILE A 100 3.48 20.92 9.85
N GLY A 101 2.53 20.14 9.35
CA GLY A 101 2.16 18.85 9.92
C GLY A 101 3.31 17.84 9.89
N ILE A 102 4.05 17.79 8.77
CA ILE A 102 5.24 16.93 8.64
C ILE A 102 6.37 17.39 9.57
N LEU A 103 6.63 18.70 9.63
CA LEU A 103 7.62 19.30 10.54
C LEU A 103 7.30 18.99 12.01
N TYR A 104 6.02 19.05 12.39
CA TYR A 104 5.57 18.68 13.72
C TYR A 104 5.82 17.18 13.99
N GLY A 105 5.45 16.29 13.06
CA GLY A 105 5.70 14.86 13.17
C GLY A 105 7.20 14.52 13.28
N TRP A 106 8.06 15.28 12.58
CA TRP A 106 9.51 15.16 12.73
C TRP A 106 9.94 15.53 14.14
N ARG A 107 9.51 16.68 14.65
CA ARG A 107 9.83 17.13 16.02
C ARG A 107 9.45 16.09 17.07
N GLU A 108 8.30 15.44 16.91
CA GLU A 108 7.81 14.39 17.82
C GLU A 108 8.56 13.05 17.67
N GLY A 109 9.46 12.95 16.70
CA GLY A 109 10.30 11.77 16.52
C GLY A 109 9.56 10.60 15.87
N VAL A 110 8.49 10.85 15.11
CA VAL A 110 7.74 9.81 14.38
C VAL A 110 8.65 9.00 13.45
N PHE A 111 9.71 9.62 12.93
CA PHE A 111 10.67 8.99 12.02
C PHE A 111 11.85 8.29 12.72
N ARG A 112 11.91 8.26 14.06
CA ARG A 112 13.00 7.59 14.78
C ARG A 112 12.75 6.09 14.88
N TRP A 113 13.64 5.31 14.28
CA TRP A 113 13.64 3.86 14.36
C TRP A 113 14.57 3.40 15.51
N GLN A 114 14.01 2.60 16.42
CA GLN A 114 14.72 1.86 17.46
C GLN A 114 14.22 0.43 17.43
#